data_AF-A0A950M8U0-F1
#
_entry.id   AF-A0A950M8U0-F1
#
_cell.length_a   1.000
_cell.length_b   1.000
_cell.length_c   1.000
_cell.angle_alpha   90.00
_cell.angle_beta   90.00
_cell.angle_gamma   90.00
#
_symmetry.space_group_name_H-M   'P 1'
#
loop_
_entity.id
_entity.type
_entity.pdbx_description
1 polymer ?
#
loop_
_entity_poly.entity_id
_entity_poly.type
_entity_poly.pdbx_seq_one_letter_code
_entity_poly.pdbx_strand_id
1 'polypeptide(L)' 'MKPSLTKILIDFRNVDPGVFVFHCHMLFHEDHGMMGVIEVLPN' A
#
# COMPACT_ATOMS: atom_id res chain seq x y z
N MET A 1 -1.07 21.91 5.27
CA MET A 1 -0.04 21.04 4.66
C MET A 1 -0.61 20.56 3.33
N LYS A 2 0.10 20.72 2.21
CA LYS A 2 -0.39 20.28 0.89
C LYS A 2 0.17 18.89 0.59
N PRO A 3 -0.62 17.92 0.10
CA PRO A 3 -0.08 16.63 -0.32
C PRO A 3 1.00 16.81 -1.40
N SER A 4 2.13 16.11 -1.26
CA SER A 4 3.13 16.00 -2.32
C SER A 4 2.91 14.71 -3.11
N LEU A 5 3.06 14.77 -4.43
CA LEU A 5 3.00 13.58 -5.27
C LEU A 5 4.30 12.78 -5.15
N THR A 6 4.20 11.51 -4.79
CA THR A 6 5.32 10.56 -4.77
C THR A 6 4.98 9.35 -5.64
N LYS A 7 5.99 8.75 -6.27
CA LYS A 7 5.89 7.46 -6.97
C LYS A 7 6.68 6.41 -6.20
N ILE A 8 6.08 5.24 -5.98
CA ILE A 8 6.69 4.09 -5.29
C ILE A 8 6.59 2.90 -6.23
N LEU A 9 7.65 2.09 -6.30
CA LEU A 9 7.67 0.81 -7.00
C LEU A 9 7.80 -0.30 -5.95
N ILE A 10 6.86 -1.25 -5.95
CA ILE A 10 6.82 -2.39 -5.02
C ILE A 10 6.84 -3.67 -5.85
N ASP A 11 7.72 -4.60 -5.50
CA ASP A 11 7.90 -5.85 -6.25
C ASP A 11 7.16 -7.01 -5.57
N PHE A 12 6.17 -7.57 -6.28
CA PHE A 12 5.35 -8.71 -5.84
C PHE A 12 5.64 -10.00 -6.63
N ARG A 13 6.71 -10.06 -7.43
CA ARG A 13 6.97 -11.21 -8.32
C ARG A 13 7.28 -12.52 -7.58
N ASN A 14 7.81 -12.45 -6.36
CA ASN A 14 8.20 -13.61 -5.54
C ASN A 14 7.59 -13.51 -4.13
N VAL A 15 6.29 -13.20 -4.07
CA VAL A 15 5.53 -13.09 -2.82
C VAL A 15 4.39 -14.11 -2.89
N ASP A 16 4.10 -14.77 -1.77
CA ASP A 16 2.97 -15.69 -1.70
C ASP A 16 1.64 -14.98 -2.02
N PRO A 17 0.69 -15.64 -2.71
CA PRO A 17 -0.65 -15.09 -2.92
C PRO A 17 -1.30 -14.68 -1.59
N GLY A 18 -1.94 -13.52 -1.57
CA GLY A 18 -2.48 -12.97 -0.34
C GLY A 18 -2.93 -11.52 -0.43
N VAL A 19 -3.41 -11.01 0.70
CA VAL A 19 -3.93 -9.66 0.85
C VAL A 19 -2.95 -8.85 1.70
N PHE A 20 -2.40 -7.79 1.12
CA PHE A 20 -1.40 -6.94 1.74
C PHE A 20 -1.97 -5.54 1.96
N VAL A 21 -1.82 -5.00 3.16
CA VAL A 21 -2.14 -3.59 3.44
C VAL A 21 -1.01 -2.70 2.94
N PHE A 22 -1.37 -1.64 2.23
CA PHE A 22 -0.46 -0.58 1.82
C PHE A 22 -0.95 0.72 2.43
N HIS A 23 -0.21 1.26 3.39
CA HIS A 23 -0.59 2.50 4.05
C HIS A 23 0.63 3.32 4.49
N CYS A 24 0.40 4.58 4.81
CA CYS A 24 1.41 5.36 5.52
C CYS A 24 1.52 4.86 6.97
N HIS A 25 2.73 4.70 7.48
CA HIS A 25 2.96 4.29 8.88
C HIS A 25 2.60 5.38 9.91
N MET A 26 2.17 6.56 9.45
CA MET A 26 1.56 7.57 10.32
C MET A 26 0.08 7.24 10.50
N LEU A 27 -0.31 6.84 11.72
CA LEU A 27 -1.68 6.44 12.07
C LEU A 27 -2.73 7.46 11.61
N PHE A 28 -2.47 8.75 11.84
CA PHE A 28 -3.37 9.81 11.40
C PHE A 28 -3.59 9.80 9.87
N HIS A 29 -2.57 9.50 9.07
CA HIS A 29 -2.74 9.40 7.62
C HIS A 29 -3.46 8.11 7.19
N GLU A 30 -3.16 6.99 7.85
CA GLU A 30 -3.85 5.72 7.65
C GLU A 30 -5.36 5.85 7.86
N ASP A 31 -5.77 6.35 9.02
CA ASP A 31 -7.19 6.53 9.41
C ASP A 31 -7.93 7.55 8.53
N HIS A 32 -7.20 8.48 7.90
CA HIS A 32 -7.75 9.51 7.03
C HIS A 32 -7.68 9.16 5.54
N GLY A 33 -7.59 7.87 5.21
CA GLY A 33 -7.78 7.37 3.85
C GLY A 33 -6.50 7.16 3.04
N MET A 34 -5.32 7.14 3.69
CA MET A 34 -4.07 6.67 3.07
C MET A 34 -3.84 5.15 3.26
N MET A 35 -4.88 4.37 3.55
CA MET A 35 -4.84 2.91 3.53
C MET A 35 -5.44 2.37 2.23
N GLY A 36 -4.72 1.44 1.59
CA GLY A 36 -5.17 0.65 0.46
C GLY A 36 -4.83 -0.82 0.66
N VAL A 37 -5.39 -1.66 -0.20
CA VAL A 37 -5.19 -3.11 -0.20
C VAL A 37 -4.63 -3.53 -1.54
N ILE A 38 -3.65 -4.42 -1.52
CA ILE A 38 -3.08 -5.07 -2.70
C ILE A 38 -3.38 -6.56 -2.58
N GLU A 39 -4.12 -7.09 -3.55
CA GLU A 39 -4.39 -8.52 -3.67
C GLU A 39 -3.44 -9.14 -4.68
N VAL A 40 -2.59 -10.06 -4.21
CA VAL A 40 -1.70 -10.86 -5.04
C VAL A 40 -2.41 -12.17 -5.34
N LEU A 41 -2.82 -12.33 -6.60
CA LEU A 41 -3.52 -13.52 -7.08
C LEU A 41 -2.52 -14.66 -7.34
N PRO A 42 -2.92 -15.93 -7.17
CA PRO A 42 -2.16 -17.06 -7.68
C PRO A 42 -2.06 -16.99 -9.21
N ASN A 43 -0.94 -17.49 -9.74
CA ASN A 43 -0.73 -17.67 -11.19
C ASN A 43 -1.58 -18.78 -11.78
#